data_AF-A0A1J3IJH2-F1
#
_entry.id   AF-A0A1J3IJH2-F1
#
_cell.length_a   1.000
_cell.length_b   1.000
_cell.length_c   1.000
_cell.angle_alpha   90.00
_cell.angle_beta   90.00
_cell.angle_gamma   90.00
#
_symmetry.space_group_name_H-M   'P 1'
#
loop_
_entity.id
_entity.type
_entity.pdbx_description
1 polymer ?
#
loop_
_entity_poly.entity_id
_entity_poly.type
_entity_poly.pdbx_seq_one_letter_code
_entity_poly.pdbx_strand_id
1 'polypeptide(L)'
;MYKSMAIDTERDFDRLVRAALRDTKSNSNDGFERCFDILRYLKSLNLPVKDLLRHSRAIHSLQSLRDHQNPKIRMGAVVLFNSWMKTLYSR
;
A
#
# COMPACT_ATOMS: atom_id res chain seq x y z
N MET A 1 -6.41 17.21 6.11
CA MET A 1 -5.04 17.67 6.44
C MET A 1 -4.51 16.82 7.57
N TYR A 2 -3.60 15.87 7.31
CA TYR A 2 -2.94 15.13 8.39
C TYR A 2 -1.73 15.94 8.84
N LYS A 3 -1.84 16.43 10.08
CA LYS A 3 -0.90 17.31 10.77
C LYS A 3 0.35 16.52 11.15
N SER A 4 1.50 17.19 11.03
CA SER A 4 2.83 16.73 11.42
C SER A 4 2.81 15.88 12.71
N MET A 5 3.08 14.58 12.56
CA MET A 5 3.54 13.72 13.63
C MET A 5 4.94 13.27 13.21
N ALA A 6 5.90 13.32 14.14
CA ALA A 6 7.13 12.57 14.01
C ALA A 6 6.74 11.08 14.03
N ILE A 7 6.49 10.58 12.82
CA ILE A 7 5.91 9.28 12.53
C ILE A 7 6.98 8.23 12.78
N ASP A 8 6.70 7.30 13.69
CA ASP A 8 7.35 6.00 13.71
C ASP A 8 6.93 5.30 12.42
N THR A 9 7.69 5.56 11.35
CA THR A 9 7.38 5.18 9.96
C THR A 9 7.02 3.71 9.81
N GLU A 10 7.55 2.86 10.71
CA GLU A 10 7.24 1.45 10.75
C GLU A 10 5.83 1.14 11.24
N ARG A 11 5.43 1.66 12.41
CA ARG A 11 4.08 1.44 12.94
C ARG A 11 3.02 1.99 12.00
N ASP A 12 3.30 3.11 11.36
CA ASP A 12 2.34 3.75 10.47
C ASP A 12 2.24 3.05 9.11
N PHE A 13 3.33 2.50 8.56
CA PHE A 13 3.27 1.64 7.37
C PHE A 13 2.41 0.40 7.60
N ASP A 14 2.66 -0.32 8.69
CA ASP A 14 1.91 -1.52 9.06
C ASP A 14 0.42 -1.22 9.30
N ARG A 15 0.11 -0.06 9.90
CA ARG A 15 -1.26 0.40 10.12
C ARG A 15 -1.96 0.68 8.80
N LEU A 16 -1.29 1.33 7.85
CA LEU A 16 -1.82 1.61 6.53
C LEU A 16 -2.11 0.32 5.76
N VAL A 17 -1.18 -0.64 5.78
CA VAL A 17 -1.38 -1.96 5.16
C VAL A 17 -2.60 -2.67 5.76
N ARG A 18 -2.71 -2.72 7.09
CA ARG A 18 -3.86 -3.33 7.76
C ARG A 18 -5.17 -2.61 7.45
N ALA A 19 -5.15 -1.28 7.36
CA ALA A 19 -6.31 -0.49 7.00
C ALA A 19 -6.76 -0.80 5.57
N ALA A 20 -5.85 -0.83 4.60
CA ALA A 20 -6.15 -1.17 3.22
C ALA A 20 -6.80 -2.57 3.10
N LEU A 21 -6.24 -3.57 3.78
CA LEU A 21 -6.78 -4.94 3.77
C LEU A 21 -8.13 -5.07 4.49
N ARG A 22 -8.39 -4.23 5.49
CA ARG A 22 -9.69 -4.20 6.17
C ARG A 22 -10.74 -3.52 5.28
N ASP A 23 -10.36 -2.43 4.63
CA ASP A 23 -11.27 -1.65 3.80
C ASP A 23 -11.73 -2.44 2.56
N THR A 24 -10.88 -3.29 1.98
CA THR A 24 -11.30 -4.22 0.90
C THR A 24 -12.30 -5.26 1.36
N LYS A 25 -12.22 -5.71 2.62
CA LYS A 25 -13.18 -6.68 3.19
C LYS A 25 -14.55 -6.07 3.50
N SER A 26 -14.66 -4.75 3.55
CA SER A 26 -15.94 -4.09 3.83
C SER A 26 -16.98 -4.23 2.71
N ASN A 27 -16.55 -4.62 1.49
CA ASN A 27 -17.38 -4.72 0.30
C ASN A 27 -18.24 -3.47 0.03
N SER A 28 -17.75 -2.30 0.43
CA SER A 28 -18.41 -1.02 0.25
C SER A 28 -17.64 -0.13 -0.72
N ASN A 29 -18.35 0.73 -1.46
CA ASN A 29 -17.70 1.70 -2.34
C ASN A 29 -16.72 2.58 -1.56
N ASP A 30 -17.13 3.09 -0.39
CA ASP A 30 -16.25 3.90 0.46
C ASP A 30 -15.00 3.14 0.94
N GLY A 31 -15.14 1.85 1.25
CA GLY A 31 -13.99 1.00 1.57
C GLY A 31 -13.05 0.83 0.39
N PHE A 32 -13.58 0.62 -0.81
CA PHE A 32 -12.75 0.54 -2.00
C PHE A 32 -12.03 1.86 -2.31
N GLU A 33 -12.69 3.01 -2.13
CA GLU A 33 -12.05 4.32 -2.28
C GLU A 33 -10.94 4.52 -1.25
N ARG A 34 -11.20 4.24 0.04
CA ARG A 34 -10.16 4.34 1.08
C ARG A 34 -8.98 3.41 0.83
N CYS A 35 -9.22 2.17 0.41
CA CYS A 35 -8.15 1.25 0.05
C CYS A 35 -7.32 1.82 -1.11
N PHE A 36 -7.97 2.28 -2.17
CA PHE A 36 -7.30 2.87 -3.32
C PHE A 36 -6.44 4.09 -2.91
N ASP A 37 -6.97 4.97 -2.07
CA ASP A 37 -6.23 6.12 -1.55
C ASP A 37 -5.00 5.72 -0.75
N ILE A 38 -5.11 4.68 0.09
CA ILE A 38 -3.96 4.14 0.82
C ILE A 38 -2.91 3.59 -0.15
N LEU A 39 -3.30 2.81 -1.17
CA LEU A 39 -2.36 2.29 -2.17
C LEU A 39 -1.64 3.44 -2.90
N ARG A 40 -2.38 4.50 -3.21
CA ARG A 40 -1.84 5.69 -3.87
C ARG A 40 -0.86 6.45 -2.95
N TYR A 41 -1.20 6.57 -1.66
CA TYR A 41 -0.34 7.16 -0.64
C TYR A 41 0.94 6.36 -0.46
N LEU A 42 0.86 5.03 -0.30
CA LEU A 42 2.02 4.14 -0.19
C LEU A 42 2.97 4.27 -1.39
N LYS A 43 2.42 4.41 -2.60
CA LYS A 43 3.23 4.70 -3.79
C LYS A 43 3.94 6.05 -3.70
N SER A 44 3.25 7.08 -3.22
CA SER A 44 3.81 8.44 -3.12
C SER A 44 4.97 8.56 -2.13
N LEU A 45 5.09 7.63 -1.18
CA LEU A 45 6.21 7.58 -0.24
C LEU A 45 7.56 7.32 -0.93
N ASN A 46 7.58 6.79 -2.16
CA ASN A 46 8.81 6.48 -2.90
C ASN A 46 9.87 5.79 -2.03
N LEU A 47 9.45 4.76 -1.28
CA LEU A 47 10.29 4.12 -0.27
C LEU A 47 11.62 3.64 -0.86
N PRO A 48 12.77 3.91 -0.20
CA PRO A 48 14.05 3.38 -0.63
C PRO A 48 14.12 1.87 -0.39
N VAL A 49 15.07 1.19 -1.05
CA VAL A 49 15.26 -0.27 -0.98
C VAL A 49 15.30 -0.78 0.47
N LYS A 50 16.03 -0.10 1.37
CA LYS A 50 16.12 -0.49 2.78
C LYS A 50 14.76 -0.60 3.48
N ASP A 51 13.84 0.32 3.17
CA ASP A 51 12.53 0.38 3.82
C ASP A 51 11.57 -0.62 3.17
N LEU A 52 11.70 -0.87 1.86
CA LEU A 52 10.99 -1.96 1.18
C LEU A 52 11.38 -3.33 1.74
N LEU A 53 12.67 -3.57 2.00
CA LEU A 53 13.13 -4.81 2.61
C LEU A 53 12.66 -4.95 4.06
N ARG A 54 12.72 -3.85 4.83
CA ARG A 54 12.22 -3.81 6.21
C ARG A 54 10.72 -4.15 6.30
N HIS A 55 9.91 -3.62 5.38
CA HIS A 55 8.46 -3.84 5.36
C HIS A 55 8.02 -5.03 4.50
N SER A 56 8.94 -5.91 4.08
CA SER A 56 8.67 -7.02 3.15
C SER A 56 7.46 -7.88 3.54
N ARG A 57 7.27 -8.19 4.82
CA ARG A 57 6.10 -8.97 5.31
C ARG A 57 4.77 -8.24 5.08
N ALA A 58 4.72 -6.95 5.43
CA ALA A 58 3.53 -6.13 5.25
C ALA A 58 3.24 -5.89 3.75
N ILE A 59 4.29 -5.65 2.96
CA ILE A 59 4.21 -5.58 1.49
C ILE A 59 3.65 -6.88 0.91
N HIS A 60 4.14 -8.04 1.35
CA HIS A 60 3.66 -9.34 0.87
C HIS A 60 2.16 -9.51 1.09
N SER A 61 1.62 -9.02 2.21
CA SER A 61 0.17 -9.08 2.51
C SER A 61 -0.69 -8.34 1.47
N LEU A 62 -0.18 -7.23 0.90
CA LEU A 62 -0.86 -6.47 -0.15
C LEU A 62 -0.85 -7.17 -1.52
N GLN A 63 -0.04 -8.22 -1.72
CA GLN A 63 0.06 -8.90 -3.03
C GLN A 63 -1.28 -9.48 -3.47
N SER A 64 -2.08 -9.99 -2.52
CA SER A 64 -3.44 -10.48 -2.77
C SER A 64 -4.35 -9.47 -3.47
N LEU A 65 -4.10 -8.16 -3.31
CA LEU A 65 -4.91 -7.12 -3.93
C LEU A 65 -4.70 -7.03 -5.45
N ARG A 66 -3.62 -7.59 -5.99
CA ARG A 66 -3.38 -7.68 -7.44
C ARG A 66 -4.39 -8.57 -8.16
N ASP A 67 -5.06 -9.46 -7.44
CA ASP A 67 -6.09 -10.35 -7.97
C ASP A 67 -7.49 -10.03 -7.43
N HIS A 68 -7.66 -8.84 -6.82
CA HIS A 68 -8.92 -8.41 -6.26
C HIS A 68 -10.01 -8.27 -7.33
N GLN A 69 -11.27 -8.61 -6.99
CA GLN A 69 -12.40 -8.55 -7.93
C GLN A 69 -12.66 -7.12 -8.44
N ASN A 70 -12.62 -6.14 -7.54
CA ASN A 70 -12.73 -4.73 -7.91
C ASN A 70 -11.54 -4.29 -8.80
N PRO A 71 -11.78 -3.86 -10.06
CA PRO A 71 -10.73 -3.51 -11.01
C PRO A 71 -9.88 -2.31 -10.59
N LYS A 72 -10.45 -1.35 -9.85
CA LYS A 72 -9.72 -0.17 -9.37
C LYS A 72 -8.70 -0.54 -8.30
N ILE A 73 -9.07 -1.42 -7.37
CA ILE A 73 -8.14 -1.97 -6.37
C ILE A 73 -7.03 -2.76 -7.04
N ARG A 74 -7.40 -3.66 -7.97
CA ARG A 74 -6.45 -4.46 -8.74
C ARG A 74 -5.43 -3.59 -9.47
N MET A 75 -5.90 -2.58 -10.19
CA MET A 75 -5.01 -1.65 -10.90
C MET A 75 -4.11 -0.87 -9.94
N GLY A 76 -4.66 -0.34 -8.85
CA GLY A 76 -3.90 0.38 -7.83
C GLY A 76 -2.79 -0.48 -7.22
N ALA A 77 -3.08 -1.74 -6.91
CA ALA A 77 -2.11 -2.69 -6.40
C ALA A 77 -1.01 -2.99 -7.43
N VAL A 78 -1.37 -3.31 -8.68
CA VAL A 78 -0.39 -3.57 -9.75
C VAL A 78 0.55 -2.38 -9.94
N VAL A 79 0.02 -1.15 -9.97
CA VAL A 79 0.82 0.07 -10.12
C VAL A 79 1.77 0.27 -8.92
N LEU A 80 1.29 0.04 -7.69
CA LEU A 80 2.12 0.11 -6.49
C LEU A 80 3.28 -0.90 -6.54
N PHE A 81 2.99 -2.17 -6.80
CA PHE A 81 4.00 -3.21 -6.87
C PHE A 81 5.01 -2.97 -7.99
N ASN A 82 4.56 -2.55 -9.17
CA ASN A 82 5.47 -2.19 -10.26
C ASN A 82 6.41 -1.04 -9.87
N SER A 83 5.93 -0.06 -9.09
CA SER A 83 6.76 1.03 -8.56
C SER A 83 7.84 0.49 -7.61
N TRP A 84 7.47 -0.38 -6.67
CA TRP A 84 8.43 -0.97 -5.72
C TRP A 84 9.42 -1.91 -6.40
N MET A 85 8.99 -2.72 -7.35
CA MET A 85 9.87 -3.58 -8.14
C MET A 85 10.88 -2.75 -8.93
N LYS A 86 10.45 -1.63 -9.54
CA LYS A 86 11.39 -0.69 -10.17
C LYS A 86 12.44 -0.21 -9.17
N THR A 87 12.04 0.16 -7.95
CA THR A 87 13.02 0.58 -6.92
C THR A 87 13.96 -0.54 -6.50
N LEU A 88 13.47 -1.77 -6.31
CA LEU A 88 14.27 -2.91 -5.89
C LEU A 88 15.27 -3.39 -6.94
N TYR A 89 14.93 -3.25 -8.22
CA TYR A 89 15.72 -3.76 -9.33
C TYR A 89 16.30 -2.67 -10.23
N SER A 90 16.16 -1.39 -9.86
CA SER A 90 16.89 -0.29 -10.50
C SER A 90 18.36 -0.44 -10.13
N ARG A 91 19.15 -0.91 -11.10
CA ARG A 91 20.61 -0.98 -11.00
C ARG A 91 21.22 0.41 -10.99
#